data_AF-A0A7V5T7P8-F1
#
_entry.id   AF-A0A7V5T7P8-F1
#
_cell.length_a   1.000
_cell.length_b   1.000
_cell.length_c   1.000
_cell.angle_alpha   90.00
_cell.angle_beta   90.00
_cell.angle_gamma   90.00
#
_symmetry.space_group_name_H-M   'P 1'
#
loop_
_entity.id
_entity.type
_entity.pdbx_description
1 polymer ?
#
loop_
_entity_poly.entity_id
_entity_poly.type
_entity_poly.pdbx_seq_one_letter_code
_entity_poly.pdbx_strand_id
1 'polypeptide(L)'
;MTRLLTLAWCALAITLAPLSALSAQDTFWQMTGGPARYPVQALAISPDGLIFAGTDGGGIFRSEDDGTTWTQTNQGLTHPYVSSLVIDPDGRIFAGTGSLSAGGSGVFRSDDRGETWTAVNTGLRNPHVVSLALDRANGILYAGTWNLPNNPGGVFRSTDGGRTWVRASNGLKNPYVLSLAVTPNGDVYAGTGTLRPFGAFGGGVFRSTDQGASWTEISTGMDDVPVTALLVTPQGQVLAGTFNGDLYRLLGRSWVRY
;
A
#
# COMPACT_ATOMS: atom_id res chain seq x y z
N MET A 1 -73.62 -25.74 -62.05
CA MET A 1 -72.63 -24.66 -61.80
C MET A 1 -72.65 -24.33 -60.33
N THR A 2 -71.76 -24.92 -59.55
CA THR A 2 -71.49 -24.50 -58.16
C THR A 2 -70.09 -25.02 -57.81
N ARG A 3 -69.13 -24.10 -57.69
CA ARG A 3 -67.71 -24.37 -57.41
C ARG A 3 -67.53 -24.63 -55.92
N LEU A 4 -66.82 -25.71 -55.57
CA LEU A 4 -66.30 -25.95 -54.21
C LEU A 4 -65.05 -25.09 -53.98
N LEU A 5 -65.09 -24.26 -52.94
CA LEU A 5 -63.99 -23.47 -52.42
C LEU A 5 -63.05 -24.36 -51.60
N THR A 6 -61.80 -24.50 -52.01
CA THR A 6 -60.73 -25.04 -51.16
C THR A 6 -60.19 -23.92 -50.26
N LEU A 7 -60.37 -24.08 -48.95
CA LEU A 7 -59.78 -23.25 -47.92
C LEU A 7 -58.27 -23.54 -47.83
N ALA A 8 -57.46 -22.56 -48.18
CA ALA A 8 -56.05 -22.49 -47.79
C ALA A 8 -55.96 -21.62 -46.53
N TRP A 9 -55.45 -22.15 -45.43
CA TRP A 9 -55.05 -21.35 -44.27
C TRP A 9 -53.61 -21.62 -43.87
N CYS A 10 -52.94 -20.49 -43.66
CA CYS A 10 -51.52 -20.24 -43.51
C CYS A 10 -50.86 -21.01 -42.35
N ALA A 11 -49.71 -21.62 -42.63
CA ALA A 11 -48.73 -21.89 -41.59
C ALA A 11 -47.97 -20.59 -41.29
N LEU A 12 -48.11 -20.07 -40.08
CA LEU A 12 -47.34 -18.96 -39.56
C LEU A 12 -45.92 -19.47 -39.24
N ALA A 13 -44.96 -19.23 -40.13
CA ALA A 13 -43.55 -19.47 -39.83
C ALA A 13 -43.05 -18.34 -38.91
N ILE A 14 -42.97 -18.61 -37.61
CA ILE A 14 -42.23 -17.74 -36.68
C ILE A 14 -40.75 -18.00 -36.94
N THR A 15 -40.13 -17.14 -37.74
CA THR A 15 -38.66 -17.07 -37.78
C THR A 15 -38.19 -16.43 -36.48
N LEU A 16 -37.76 -17.24 -35.52
CA LEU A 16 -36.91 -16.77 -34.44
C LEU A 16 -35.62 -16.24 -35.08
N ALA A 17 -35.46 -14.91 -35.11
CA ALA A 17 -34.14 -14.34 -35.34
C ALA A 17 -33.21 -14.91 -34.25
N PRO A 18 -32.02 -15.43 -34.60
CA PRO A 18 -31.08 -15.84 -33.58
C PRO A 18 -30.81 -14.62 -32.70
N LEU A 19 -30.99 -14.80 -31.39
CA LEU A 19 -30.52 -13.84 -30.40
C LEU A 19 -29.02 -13.71 -30.67
N SER A 20 -28.59 -12.64 -31.33
CA SER A 20 -27.18 -12.34 -31.47
C SER A 20 -26.65 -12.18 -30.05
N ALA A 21 -25.88 -13.18 -29.61
CA ALA A 21 -25.14 -13.09 -28.37
C ALA A 21 -24.27 -11.83 -28.49
N LEU A 22 -24.60 -10.80 -27.72
CA LEU A 22 -23.59 -9.81 -27.34
C LEU A 22 -22.54 -10.62 -26.58
N SER A 23 -21.45 -11.01 -27.24
CA SER A 23 -20.27 -11.45 -26.50
C SER A 23 -19.65 -10.18 -25.91
N ALA A 24 -20.10 -9.80 -24.73
CA ALA A 24 -19.32 -8.92 -23.88
C ALA A 24 -18.11 -9.74 -23.37
N GLN A 25 -17.08 -9.88 -24.22
CA GLN A 25 -15.73 -9.88 -23.68
C GLN A 25 -15.33 -8.42 -23.51
N ASP A 26 -16.02 -7.72 -22.61
CA ASP A 26 -15.47 -6.50 -22.04
C ASP A 26 -14.33 -6.93 -21.13
N THR A 27 -13.12 -6.95 -21.67
CA THR A 27 -11.91 -7.03 -20.85
C THR A 27 -11.84 -5.76 -20.02
N PHE A 28 -12.40 -5.79 -18.81
CA PHE A 28 -12.35 -4.66 -17.88
C PHE A 28 -10.91 -4.36 -17.42
N TRP A 29 -10.07 -5.38 -17.40
CA TRP A 29 -8.65 -5.27 -17.07
C TRP A 29 -7.79 -5.51 -18.30
N GLN A 30 -7.10 -4.47 -18.74
CA GLN A 30 -6.08 -4.54 -19.76
C GLN A 30 -4.72 -4.24 -19.14
N MET A 31 -3.75 -5.13 -19.37
CA MET A 31 -2.36 -4.87 -19.01
C MET A 31 -1.84 -3.70 -19.85
N THR A 32 -1.44 -2.61 -19.20
CA THR A 32 -0.72 -1.52 -19.85
C THR A 32 0.77 -1.84 -19.92
N GLY A 33 1.55 -1.09 -20.70
CA GLY A 33 3.00 -1.29 -20.85
C GLY A 33 3.82 -0.94 -19.59
N GLY A 34 3.28 -1.17 -18.40
CA GLY A 34 3.83 -0.80 -17.10
C GLY A 34 5.09 -1.58 -16.70
N PRO A 35 5.43 -1.64 -15.40
CA PRO A 35 6.65 -2.28 -14.90
C PRO A 35 6.58 -3.82 -15.03
N ALA A 36 6.52 -4.34 -16.25
CA ALA A 36 6.14 -5.72 -16.59
C ALA A 36 7.11 -6.80 -16.09
N ARG A 37 8.24 -6.42 -15.49
CA ARG A 37 9.30 -7.33 -15.01
C ARG A 37 9.51 -7.28 -13.50
N TYR A 38 8.92 -6.31 -12.81
CA TYR A 38 9.17 -6.09 -11.38
C TYR A 38 7.85 -6.10 -10.61
N PRO A 39 7.72 -6.93 -9.56
CA PRO A 39 6.57 -6.87 -8.67
C PRO A 39 6.35 -5.45 -8.16
N VAL A 40 5.14 -4.93 -8.31
CA VAL A 40 4.75 -3.63 -7.76
C VAL A 40 4.44 -3.83 -6.28
N GLN A 41 5.11 -3.06 -5.43
CA GLN A 41 4.98 -3.13 -3.97
C GLN A 41 4.23 -1.92 -3.40
N ALA A 42 4.27 -0.77 -4.08
CA ALA A 42 3.63 0.45 -3.62
C ALA A 42 3.04 1.24 -4.79
N LEU A 43 1.90 1.88 -4.55
CA LEU A 43 1.28 2.85 -5.44
C LEU A 43 1.00 4.14 -4.67
N ALA A 44 1.21 5.29 -5.31
CA ALA A 44 0.83 6.59 -4.79
C ALA A 44 0.36 7.51 -5.91
N ILE A 45 -0.56 8.42 -5.59
CA ILE A 45 -1.08 9.43 -6.53
C ILE A 45 -0.80 10.81 -5.94
N SER A 46 -0.20 11.70 -6.73
CA SER A 46 0.08 13.07 -6.33
C SER A 46 -1.15 13.97 -6.48
N PRO A 47 -1.18 15.15 -5.80
CA PRO A 47 -2.32 16.08 -5.91
C PRO A 47 -2.65 16.55 -7.33
N ASP A 48 -1.66 16.54 -8.23
CA ASP A 48 -1.78 16.92 -9.63
C ASP A 48 -2.05 15.74 -10.58
N GLY A 49 -2.26 14.53 -10.04
CA GLY A 49 -2.72 13.37 -10.80
C GLY A 49 -1.62 12.43 -11.32
N LEU A 50 -0.34 12.66 -11.02
CA LEU A 50 0.72 11.72 -11.37
C LEU A 50 0.59 10.44 -10.54
N ILE A 51 0.79 9.30 -11.18
CA ILE A 51 0.77 7.99 -10.51
C ILE A 51 2.20 7.47 -10.41
N PHE A 52 2.59 7.01 -9.22
CA PHE A 52 3.89 6.42 -8.96
C PHE A 52 3.74 4.96 -8.54
N ALA A 53 4.60 4.10 -9.08
CA ALA A 53 4.71 2.70 -8.72
C ALA A 53 6.12 2.41 -8.18
N GLY A 54 6.20 1.98 -6.93
CA GLY A 54 7.41 1.44 -6.32
C GLY A 54 7.49 -0.06 -6.55
N THR A 55 8.64 -0.55 -6.97
CA THR A 55 8.80 -1.94 -7.40
C THR A 55 9.91 -2.68 -6.65
N ASP A 56 9.83 -4.00 -6.66
CA ASP A 56 10.85 -4.91 -6.14
C ASP A 56 11.97 -5.10 -7.19
N GLY A 57 12.95 -4.19 -7.19
CA GLY A 57 14.17 -4.29 -7.99
C GLY A 57 14.19 -3.44 -9.27
N GLY A 58 13.08 -2.79 -9.64
CA GLY A 58 13.00 -1.86 -10.78
C GLY A 58 13.08 -0.38 -10.39
N GLY A 59 13.08 -0.06 -9.09
CA GLY A 59 12.96 1.30 -8.58
C GLY A 59 11.55 1.86 -8.74
N ILE A 60 11.44 3.11 -9.17
CA ILE A 60 10.21 3.88 -9.25
C ILE A 60 9.83 4.10 -10.71
N PHE A 61 8.54 3.93 -11.00
CA PHE A 61 7.93 4.27 -12.28
C PHE A 61 6.88 5.36 -12.07
N ARG A 62 6.77 6.28 -13.02
CA ARG A 62 5.78 7.37 -13.04
C ARG A 62 4.91 7.25 -14.27
N SER A 63 3.62 7.51 -14.11
CA SER A 63 2.66 7.70 -15.21
C SER A 63 2.03 9.09 -15.12
N GLU A 64 1.83 9.71 -16.27
CA GLU A 64 1.19 11.02 -16.43
C GLU A 64 -0.15 10.92 -17.18
N ASP A 65 -0.56 9.70 -17.54
CA ASP A 65 -1.68 9.39 -18.44
C ASP A 65 -2.57 8.28 -17.85
N ASP A 66 -2.87 8.40 -16.55
CA ASP A 66 -3.75 7.52 -15.78
C ASP A 66 -3.35 6.03 -15.82
N GLY A 67 -2.03 5.76 -15.89
CA GLY A 67 -1.47 4.41 -15.87
C GLY A 67 -1.40 3.75 -17.25
N THR A 68 -1.68 4.48 -18.33
CA THR A 68 -1.60 3.98 -19.72
C THR A 68 -0.16 3.72 -20.14
N THR A 69 0.76 4.63 -19.81
CA THR A 69 2.20 4.50 -20.03
C THR A 69 2.98 4.82 -18.76
N TRP A 70 4.19 4.26 -18.66
CA TRP A 70 5.04 4.36 -17.47
C TRP A 70 6.48 4.65 -17.86
N THR A 71 7.10 5.59 -17.17
CA THR A 71 8.51 5.95 -17.32
C THR A 71 9.25 5.67 -16.02
N GLN A 72 10.42 5.03 -16.09
CA GLN A 72 11.25 4.77 -14.91
C GLN A 72 11.97 6.06 -14.46
N THR A 73 11.88 6.41 -13.18
CA THR A 73 12.39 7.70 -12.63
C THR A 73 13.32 7.43 -11.43
N ASN A 74 14.58 7.09 -11.70
CA ASN A 74 15.51 6.59 -10.67
C ASN A 74 16.76 7.46 -10.49
N GLN A 75 16.81 8.67 -11.05
CA GLN A 75 17.98 9.53 -10.90
C GLN A 75 18.20 9.87 -9.42
N GLY A 76 19.34 9.45 -8.86
CA GLY A 76 19.67 9.63 -7.44
C GLY A 76 19.09 8.58 -6.49
N LEU A 77 18.21 7.69 -6.97
CA LEU A 77 17.74 6.53 -6.20
C LEU A 77 18.81 5.44 -6.24
N THR A 78 19.55 5.27 -5.15
CA THR A 78 20.67 4.29 -5.09
C THR A 78 20.24 2.88 -4.69
N HIS A 79 18.94 2.65 -4.47
CA HIS A 79 18.40 1.35 -4.08
C HIS A 79 17.06 1.08 -4.78
N PRO A 80 16.96 0.06 -5.66
CA PRO A 80 15.80 -0.13 -6.53
C PRO A 80 14.67 -0.94 -5.90
N TYR A 81 14.78 -1.28 -4.62
CA TYR A 81 13.79 -2.06 -3.86
C TYR A 81 12.88 -1.11 -3.09
N VAL A 82 11.80 -0.66 -3.72
CA VAL A 82 10.90 0.37 -3.19
C VAL A 82 9.65 -0.28 -2.63
N SER A 83 9.55 -0.35 -1.31
CA SER A 83 8.48 -1.04 -0.60
C SER A 83 7.34 -0.14 -0.16
N SER A 84 7.54 1.19 -0.14
CA SER A 84 6.51 2.12 0.28
C SER A 84 6.67 3.49 -0.38
N LEU A 85 5.55 4.12 -0.71
CA LEU A 85 5.49 5.48 -1.26
C LEU A 85 4.46 6.29 -0.47
N VAL A 86 4.83 7.50 -0.06
CA VAL A 86 3.88 8.49 0.47
C VAL A 86 4.12 9.84 -0.19
N ILE A 87 3.03 10.56 -0.44
CA ILE A 87 3.07 11.91 -1.05
C ILE A 87 2.34 12.86 -0.12
N ASP A 88 3.00 13.97 0.18
CA ASP A 88 2.46 15.02 1.03
C ASP A 88 1.62 16.05 0.24
N PRO A 89 0.88 16.93 0.92
CA PRO A 89 0.03 17.92 0.25
C PRO A 89 0.79 18.90 -0.65
N ASP A 90 2.09 19.11 -0.42
CA ASP A 90 2.94 19.97 -1.25
C ASP A 90 3.47 19.23 -2.50
N GLY A 91 3.15 17.95 -2.65
CA GLY A 91 3.60 17.11 -3.76
C GLY A 91 5.00 16.51 -3.58
N ARG A 92 5.59 16.61 -2.38
CA ARG A 92 6.87 15.94 -2.09
C ARG A 92 6.62 14.45 -1.94
N ILE A 93 7.47 13.65 -2.58
CA ILE A 93 7.33 12.20 -2.65
C ILE A 93 8.42 11.57 -1.79
N PHE A 94 8.03 10.61 -0.96
CA PHE A 94 8.95 9.85 -0.11
C PHE A 94 8.87 8.37 -0.44
N ALA A 95 10.02 7.77 -0.72
CA ALA A 95 10.16 6.36 -1.05
C ALA A 95 10.92 5.64 0.08
N GLY A 96 10.26 4.67 0.70
CA GLY A 96 10.88 3.74 1.64
C GLY A 96 11.53 2.60 0.88
N THR A 97 12.79 2.30 1.20
CA THR A 97 13.54 1.23 0.54
C THR A 97 13.83 0.07 1.49
N GLY A 98 13.45 -1.14 1.09
CA GLY A 98 13.57 -2.34 1.92
C GLY A 98 13.09 -3.60 1.19
N SER A 99 13.87 -4.68 1.26
CA SER A 99 13.51 -6.01 0.76
C SER A 99 14.17 -7.12 1.58
N LEU A 100 13.52 -8.30 1.59
CA LEU A 100 13.96 -9.49 2.35
C LEU A 100 15.30 -9.99 1.84
N SER A 101 15.54 -9.83 0.54
CA SER A 101 16.70 -10.36 -0.15
C SER A 101 17.83 -9.35 -0.33
N ALA A 102 17.53 -8.05 -0.35
CA ALA A 102 18.47 -7.04 -0.86
C ALA A 102 18.87 -5.95 0.14
N GLY A 103 18.28 -5.93 1.32
CA GLY A 103 18.59 -4.89 2.29
C GLY A 103 17.64 -3.70 2.21
N GLY A 104 18.09 -2.54 2.67
CA GLY A 104 17.43 -1.25 2.46
C GLY A 104 18.43 -0.11 2.55
N SER A 105 18.10 1.04 1.96
CA SER A 105 18.94 2.25 1.93
C SER A 105 18.21 3.49 2.50
N GLY A 106 17.19 3.27 3.32
CA GLY A 106 16.45 4.28 4.04
C GLY A 106 15.32 4.90 3.21
N VAL A 107 15.09 6.18 3.45
CA VAL A 107 14.09 7.01 2.77
C VAL A 107 14.75 7.90 1.73
N PHE A 108 14.17 7.93 0.54
CA PHE A 108 14.51 8.90 -0.51
C PHE A 108 13.37 9.89 -0.66
N ARG A 109 13.70 11.15 -0.96
CA ARG A 109 12.73 12.21 -1.23
C ARG A 109 12.93 12.77 -2.63
N SER A 110 11.84 13.05 -3.32
CA SER A 110 11.80 13.91 -4.50
C SER A 110 10.98 15.16 -4.19
N ASP A 111 11.53 16.31 -4.59
CA ASP A 111 10.88 17.62 -4.53
C ASP A 111 10.52 18.16 -5.93
N ASP A 112 10.71 17.33 -6.98
CA ASP A 112 10.64 17.70 -8.40
C ASP A 112 9.80 16.71 -9.21
N ARG A 113 8.66 16.29 -8.66
CA ARG A 113 7.68 15.40 -9.34
C ARG A 113 8.26 14.03 -9.71
N GLY A 114 9.22 13.55 -8.93
CA GLY A 114 9.89 12.26 -9.10
C GLY A 114 11.02 12.26 -10.13
N GLU A 115 11.43 13.40 -10.67
CA GLU A 115 12.56 13.44 -11.61
C GLU A 115 13.88 13.03 -10.93
N THR A 116 14.16 13.59 -9.75
CA THR A 116 15.35 13.27 -8.96
C THR A 116 15.03 12.88 -7.52
N TRP A 117 15.89 12.05 -6.96
CA TRP A 117 15.74 11.49 -5.62
C TRP A 117 16.98 11.76 -4.77
N THR A 118 16.78 12.19 -3.54
CA THR A 118 17.83 12.42 -2.56
C THR A 118 17.57 11.60 -1.30
N ALA A 119 18.60 10.92 -0.79
CA ALA A 119 18.49 10.20 0.49
C ALA A 119 18.30 11.18 1.66
N VAL A 120 17.32 10.93 2.52
CA VAL A 120 16.97 11.78 3.67
C VAL A 120 16.97 10.96 4.96
N ASN A 121 18.17 10.53 5.39
CA ASN A 121 18.36 9.48 6.39
C ASN A 121 19.02 9.92 7.70
N THR A 122 19.19 11.23 7.94
CA THR A 122 19.86 11.71 9.16
C THR A 122 19.11 11.23 10.40
N GLY A 123 19.77 10.45 11.27
CA GLY A 123 19.14 9.89 12.48
C GLY A 123 18.33 8.59 12.25
N LEU A 124 18.09 8.19 11.00
CA LEU A 124 17.47 6.92 10.64
C LEU A 124 18.51 5.80 10.68
N ARG A 125 18.76 5.27 11.89
CA ARG A 125 19.83 4.28 12.13
C ARG A 125 19.56 2.90 11.53
N ASN A 126 18.34 2.66 11.06
CA ASN A 126 17.97 1.43 10.38
C ASN A 126 17.44 1.74 8.97
N PRO A 127 18.21 1.43 7.92
CA PRO A 127 17.85 1.80 6.56
C PRO A 127 16.87 0.82 5.90
N HIS A 128 16.43 -0.25 6.57
CA HIS A 128 15.42 -1.16 6.03
C HIS A 128 14.01 -0.62 6.30
N VAL A 129 13.56 0.32 5.47
CA VAL A 129 12.25 0.97 5.59
C VAL A 129 11.25 0.21 4.75
N VAL A 130 10.30 -0.45 5.40
CA VAL A 130 9.29 -1.28 4.72
C VAL A 130 7.92 -0.61 4.65
N SER A 131 7.66 0.37 5.52
CA SER A 131 6.41 1.12 5.52
C SER A 131 6.66 2.59 5.83
N LEU A 132 6.01 3.47 5.08
CA LEU A 132 5.92 4.88 5.36
C LEU A 132 4.46 5.26 5.62
N ALA A 133 4.24 6.18 6.56
CA ALA A 133 2.95 6.82 6.75
C ALA A 133 3.12 8.31 7.01
N LEU A 134 2.13 9.10 6.60
CA LEU A 134 2.13 10.56 6.74
C LEU A 134 0.90 11.01 7.52
N ASP A 135 1.13 11.68 8.64
CA ASP A 135 0.14 12.55 9.25
C ASP A 135 0.08 13.85 8.45
N ARG A 136 -0.90 13.94 7.56
CA ARG A 136 -1.07 15.09 6.67
C ARG A 136 -1.42 16.37 7.39
N ALA A 137 -2.09 16.30 8.54
CA ALA A 137 -2.51 17.47 9.28
C ALA A 137 -1.32 18.16 9.96
N ASN A 138 -0.37 17.35 10.45
CA ASN A 138 0.79 17.85 11.20
C ASN A 138 2.11 17.81 10.41
N GLY A 139 2.12 17.27 9.19
CA GLY A 139 3.33 17.12 8.37
C GLY A 139 4.35 16.13 8.95
N ILE A 140 3.89 15.14 9.73
CA ILE A 140 4.75 14.18 10.42
C ILE A 140 4.87 12.90 9.60
N LEU A 141 6.11 12.52 9.29
CA LEU A 141 6.41 11.26 8.61
C LEU A 141 6.79 10.19 9.64
N TYR A 142 6.30 8.98 9.40
CA TYR A 142 6.65 7.79 10.16
C TYR A 142 7.28 6.76 9.24
N ALA A 143 8.36 6.12 9.68
CA ALA A 143 9.03 5.04 8.99
C ALA A 143 9.02 3.79 9.86
N GLY A 144 8.39 2.73 9.35
CA GLY A 144 8.38 1.39 9.91
C GLY A 144 9.57 0.61 9.34
N THR A 145 10.39 0.07 10.24
CA THR A 145 11.61 -0.64 9.87
C THR A 145 11.62 -2.08 10.35
N TRP A 146 12.39 -2.92 9.66
CA TRP A 146 12.63 -4.28 10.11
C TRP A 146 13.63 -4.36 11.24
N ASN A 147 13.49 -5.39 12.08
CA ASN A 147 14.49 -5.68 13.09
C ASN A 147 15.63 -6.52 12.52
N LEU A 148 16.86 -5.99 12.55
CA LEU A 148 18.06 -6.72 12.15
C LEU A 148 18.98 -6.93 13.36
N PRO A 149 19.84 -7.98 13.37
CA PRO A 149 20.68 -8.30 14.53
C PRO A 149 21.51 -7.13 15.08
N ASN A 150 21.97 -6.23 14.21
CA ASN A 150 22.81 -5.08 14.58
C ASN A 150 22.11 -3.72 14.42
N ASN A 151 20.89 -3.70 13.87
CA ASN A 151 20.10 -2.49 13.67
C ASN A 151 18.70 -2.76 14.23
N PRO A 152 18.43 -2.37 15.49
CA PRO A 152 17.11 -2.59 16.07
C PRO A 152 16.05 -1.88 15.23
N GLY A 153 14.99 -2.60 14.93
CA GLY A 153 13.85 -2.07 14.18
C GLY A 153 13.00 -1.13 15.02
N GLY A 154 11.87 -0.74 14.46
CA GLY A 154 10.83 0.01 15.13
C GLY A 154 10.27 1.09 14.22
N VAL A 155 9.55 2.02 14.86
CA VAL A 155 9.07 3.24 14.23
C VAL A 155 10.08 4.37 14.46
N PHE A 156 10.38 5.09 13.38
CA PHE A 156 11.08 6.37 13.39
C PHE A 156 10.12 7.47 12.95
N ARG A 157 10.31 8.68 13.46
CA ARG A 157 9.47 9.85 13.19
C ARG A 157 10.33 11.02 12.71
N SER A 158 9.84 11.74 11.72
CA SER A 158 10.38 13.01 11.24
C SER A 158 9.30 14.09 11.28
N THR A 159 9.69 15.29 11.71
CA THR A 159 8.82 16.49 11.78
C THR A 159 9.33 17.62 10.90
N ASP A 160 10.30 17.35 10.02
CA ASP A 160 11.01 18.36 9.23
C ASP A 160 11.09 17.98 7.73
N GLY A 161 10.07 17.27 7.24
CA GLY A 161 9.99 16.82 5.85
C GLY A 161 11.04 15.75 5.52
N GLY A 162 11.28 14.82 6.45
CA GLY A 162 12.17 13.68 6.29
C GLY A 162 13.66 13.99 6.49
N ARG A 163 14.05 15.25 6.75
CA ARG A 163 15.48 15.64 6.82
C ARG A 163 16.18 14.98 8.01
N THR A 164 15.50 14.93 9.16
CA THR A 164 15.98 14.25 10.36
C THR A 164 14.92 13.31 10.94
N TRP A 165 15.39 12.22 11.54
CA TRP A 165 14.58 11.16 12.11
C TRP A 165 14.97 10.88 13.55
N VAL A 166 13.98 10.63 14.39
CA VAL A 166 14.14 10.21 15.78
C VAL A 166 13.42 8.89 15.97
N ARG A 167 14.02 7.96 16.71
CA ARG A 167 13.37 6.69 17.05
C ARG A 167 12.17 6.95 17.97
N ALA A 168 11.00 6.48 17.56
CA ALA A 168 9.70 6.74 18.18
C ALA A 168 8.99 5.41 18.46
N SER A 169 9.62 4.55 19.27
CA SER A 169 9.21 3.14 19.46
C SER A 169 8.95 2.75 20.92
N ASN A 170 8.76 3.73 21.81
CA ASN A 170 8.53 3.47 23.23
C ASN A 170 7.22 2.69 23.42
N GLY A 171 7.27 1.51 24.04
CA GLY A 171 6.10 0.63 24.21
C GLY A 171 5.86 -0.38 23.07
N LEU A 172 6.58 -0.31 21.96
CA LEU A 172 6.56 -1.35 20.93
C LEU A 172 7.35 -2.58 21.40
N LYS A 173 6.64 -3.64 21.78
CA LYS A 173 7.27 -4.90 22.21
C LYS A 173 7.87 -5.69 21.04
N ASN A 174 7.27 -5.57 19.85
CA ASN A 174 7.80 -6.13 18.62
C ASN A 174 8.34 -5.00 17.72
N PRO A 175 9.67 -4.87 17.54
CA PRO A 175 10.27 -3.82 16.73
C PRO A 175 10.23 -4.11 15.22
N TYR A 176 9.61 -5.21 14.78
CA TYR A 176 9.45 -5.54 13.36
C TYR A 176 8.16 -4.90 12.83
N VAL A 177 8.27 -3.66 12.33
CA VAL A 177 7.10 -2.88 11.88
C VAL A 177 6.89 -3.13 10.40
N LEU A 178 5.78 -3.77 10.05
CA LEU A 178 5.45 -4.18 8.69
C LEU A 178 4.50 -3.21 8.00
N SER A 179 3.62 -2.57 8.76
CA SER A 179 2.65 -1.62 8.23
C SER A 179 2.42 -0.47 9.19
N LEU A 180 2.16 0.72 8.65
CA LEU A 180 1.81 1.92 9.37
C LEU A 180 0.58 2.54 8.73
N ALA A 181 -0.31 3.08 9.56
CA ALA A 181 -1.43 3.89 9.10
C ALA A 181 -1.72 5.02 10.08
N VAL A 182 -2.18 6.16 9.56
CA VAL A 182 -2.52 7.34 10.35
C VAL A 182 -3.99 7.68 10.12
N THR A 183 -4.72 7.91 11.20
CA THR A 183 -6.13 8.33 11.14
C THR A 183 -6.28 9.84 10.95
N PRO A 184 -7.46 10.33 10.51
CA PRO A 184 -7.67 11.78 10.32
C PRO A 184 -7.47 12.63 11.59
N ASN A 185 -7.63 12.04 12.78
CA ASN A 185 -7.37 12.69 14.06
C ASN A 185 -5.90 12.58 14.53
N GLY A 186 -5.02 11.99 13.73
CA GLY A 186 -3.58 11.90 14.01
C GLY A 186 -3.14 10.70 14.84
N ASP A 187 -4.02 9.75 15.15
CA ASP A 187 -3.59 8.50 15.78
C ASP A 187 -2.79 7.66 14.79
N VAL A 188 -1.73 7.02 15.26
CA VAL A 188 -0.86 6.18 14.44
C VAL A 188 -1.02 4.73 14.86
N TYR A 189 -1.17 3.85 13.90
CA TYR A 189 -1.25 2.41 14.08
C TYR A 189 -0.03 1.75 13.44
N ALA A 190 0.56 0.80 14.16
CA ALA A 190 1.69 0.00 13.70
C ALA A 190 1.31 -1.48 13.72
N GLY A 191 1.29 -2.09 12.54
CA GLY A 191 1.18 -3.52 12.37
C GLY A 191 2.57 -4.14 12.48
N THR A 192 2.71 -5.09 13.39
CA THR A 192 3.99 -5.73 13.70
C THR A 192 3.95 -7.21 13.39
N GLY A 193 5.12 -7.80 13.21
CA GLY A 193 5.27 -9.24 13.10
C GLY A 193 6.56 -9.65 12.43
N THR A 194 7.02 -10.87 12.72
CA THR A 194 8.30 -11.35 12.20
C THR A 194 8.07 -12.14 10.91
N LEU A 195 8.72 -11.70 9.83
CA LEU A 195 8.79 -12.46 8.58
C LEU A 195 10.21 -13.07 8.43
N ARG A 196 10.28 -14.38 8.22
CA ARG A 196 11.51 -15.15 7.97
C ARG A 196 11.31 -16.09 6.79
N PRO A 197 12.38 -16.57 6.14
CA PRO A 197 12.28 -17.53 5.03
C PRO A 197 11.48 -18.80 5.36
N PHE A 198 11.44 -19.20 6.64
CA PHE A 198 10.79 -20.43 7.10
C PHE A 198 9.55 -20.20 7.96
N GLY A 199 9.03 -18.97 8.02
CA GLY A 199 7.81 -18.72 8.77
C GLY A 199 7.53 -17.27 9.10
N ALA A 200 6.27 -17.02 9.43
CA ALA A 200 5.72 -15.77 9.90
C ALA A 200 5.18 -15.99 11.31
N PHE A 201 5.68 -15.25 12.30
CA PHE A 201 5.34 -15.50 13.70
C PHE A 201 5.38 -14.23 14.54
N GLY A 202 4.54 -14.23 15.57
CA GLY A 202 4.36 -13.10 16.46
C GLY A 202 3.70 -11.91 15.74
N GLY A 203 3.22 -10.96 16.52
CA GLY A 203 2.82 -9.68 15.95
C GLY A 203 1.72 -9.02 16.74
N GLY A 204 0.90 -8.27 16.03
CA GLY A 204 -0.21 -7.52 16.59
C GLY A 204 -0.17 -6.06 16.17
N VAL A 205 -1.17 -5.32 16.64
CA VAL A 205 -1.33 -3.91 16.34
C VAL A 205 -1.03 -3.08 17.58
N PHE A 206 -0.23 -2.06 17.39
CA PHE A 206 0.03 -1.04 18.40
C PHE A 206 -0.56 0.29 17.94
N ARG A 207 -1.06 1.08 18.89
CA ARG A 207 -1.61 2.42 18.65
C ARG A 207 -0.84 3.45 19.47
N SER A 208 -0.57 4.58 18.84
CA SER A 208 -0.13 5.82 19.49
C SER A 208 -1.19 6.90 19.29
N THR A 209 -1.47 7.64 20.36
CA THR A 209 -2.36 8.82 20.36
C THR A 209 -1.58 10.09 20.69
N ASP A 210 -0.26 10.03 20.66
CA ASP A 210 0.68 11.07 21.09
C ASP A 210 1.79 11.29 20.06
N GLN A 211 1.43 11.17 18.77
CA GLN A 211 2.32 11.37 17.63
C GLN A 211 3.57 10.45 17.67
N GLY A 212 3.38 9.20 18.07
CA GLY A 212 4.44 8.18 18.14
C GLY A 212 5.35 8.27 19.36
N ALA A 213 5.08 9.15 20.33
CA ALA A 213 5.90 9.25 21.54
C ALA A 213 5.79 7.99 22.41
N SER A 214 4.62 7.36 22.46
CA SER A 214 4.39 6.08 23.12
C SER A 214 3.37 5.21 22.39
N TRP A 215 3.47 3.90 22.59
CA TRP A 215 2.67 2.90 21.90
C TRP A 215 2.01 1.94 22.89
N THR A 216 0.73 1.68 22.68
CA THR A 216 -0.04 0.69 23.44
C THR A 216 -0.51 -0.42 22.50
N GLU A 217 -0.31 -1.66 22.93
CA GLU A 217 -0.78 -2.83 22.20
C GLU A 217 -2.32 -2.91 22.24
N ILE A 218 -2.94 -3.12 21.08
CA ILE A 218 -4.39 -3.20 20.89
C ILE A 218 -4.76 -4.42 20.03
N SER A 219 -4.16 -5.57 20.30
CA SER A 219 -4.31 -6.79 19.50
C SER A 219 -5.48 -7.69 19.92
N THR A 220 -6.33 -7.25 20.86
CA THR A 220 -7.45 -8.06 21.37
C THR A 220 -8.37 -8.51 20.23
N GLY A 221 -8.60 -9.81 20.10
CA GLY A 221 -9.45 -10.38 19.04
C GLY A 221 -8.71 -10.74 17.74
N MET A 222 -7.39 -10.52 17.68
CA MET A 222 -6.53 -11.04 16.61
C MET A 222 -5.79 -12.29 17.06
N ASP A 223 -5.44 -13.14 16.08
CA ASP A 223 -4.48 -14.22 16.28
C ASP A 223 -3.05 -13.65 16.38
N ASP A 224 -2.12 -14.39 16.99
CA ASP A 224 -0.71 -14.00 17.09
C ASP A 224 0.03 -14.19 15.76
N VAL A 225 -0.32 -13.36 14.78
CA VAL A 225 0.17 -13.40 13.40
C VAL A 225 0.65 -12.03 12.93
N PRO A 226 1.59 -11.98 11.97
CA PRO A 226 2.06 -10.71 11.45
C PRO A 226 0.95 -9.89 10.78
N VAL A 227 0.87 -8.61 11.14
CA VAL A 227 -0.05 -7.65 10.54
C VAL A 227 0.66 -6.94 9.38
N THR A 228 0.42 -7.45 8.18
CA THR A 228 1.14 -7.08 6.96
C THR A 228 0.55 -5.84 6.27
N ALA A 229 -0.71 -5.52 6.54
CA ALA A 229 -1.37 -4.34 5.98
C ALA A 229 -2.26 -3.67 7.02
N LEU A 230 -2.21 -2.34 7.06
CA LEU A 230 -3.15 -1.50 7.78
C LEU A 230 -3.73 -0.48 6.80
N LEU A 231 -5.04 -0.27 6.89
CA LEU A 231 -5.74 0.73 6.09
C LEU A 231 -6.66 1.52 7.01
N VAL A 232 -6.74 2.84 6.78
CA VAL A 232 -7.70 3.71 7.43
C VAL A 232 -8.69 4.25 6.40
N THR A 233 -9.98 4.10 6.65
CA THR A 233 -11.03 4.67 5.81
C THR A 233 -11.16 6.19 6.04
N PRO A 234 -11.81 6.93 5.13
CA PRO A 234 -12.09 8.35 5.34
C PRO A 234 -12.87 8.66 6.63
N GLN A 235 -13.67 7.71 7.13
CA GLN A 235 -14.42 7.82 8.38
C GLN A 235 -13.57 7.47 9.62
N GLY A 236 -12.30 7.13 9.45
CA GLY A 236 -11.39 6.76 10.54
C GLY A 236 -11.46 5.29 10.96
N GLN A 237 -12.20 4.44 10.24
CA GLN A 237 -12.23 3.00 10.53
C GLN A 237 -10.88 2.38 10.17
N VAL A 238 -10.32 1.58 11.08
CA VAL A 238 -9.06 0.85 10.84
C VAL A 238 -9.36 -0.59 10.44
N LEU A 239 -8.72 -1.04 9.35
CA LEU A 239 -8.72 -2.41 8.86
C LEU A 239 -7.31 -2.98 8.93
N ALA A 240 -7.20 -4.28 9.21
CA ALA A 240 -5.93 -4.99 9.27
C ALA A 240 -5.98 -6.24 8.40
N GLY A 241 -4.99 -6.38 7.52
CA GLY A 241 -4.68 -7.60 6.80
C GLY A 241 -3.51 -8.31 7.45
N THR A 242 -3.58 -9.62 7.55
CA THR A 242 -2.58 -10.45 8.23
C THR A 242 -1.95 -11.46 7.28
N PHE A 243 -0.77 -11.98 7.66
CA PHE A 243 0.02 -12.85 6.78
C PHE A 243 -0.70 -14.16 6.40
N ASN A 244 -1.56 -14.69 7.26
CA ASN A 244 -2.34 -15.91 6.98
C ASN A 244 -3.57 -15.65 6.09
N GLY A 245 -3.78 -14.41 5.64
CA GLY A 245 -4.88 -14.03 4.75
C GLY A 245 -6.11 -13.47 5.46
N ASP A 246 -6.09 -13.32 6.78
CA ASP A 246 -7.25 -12.84 7.52
C ASP A 246 -7.38 -11.32 7.48
N LEU A 247 -8.64 -10.87 7.30
CA LEU A 247 -9.04 -9.47 7.33
C LEU A 247 -9.80 -9.18 8.62
N TYR A 248 -9.41 -8.11 9.31
CA TYR A 248 -10.06 -7.64 10.54
C TYR A 248 -10.48 -6.19 10.42
N ARG A 249 -11.50 -5.81 11.18
CA ARG A 249 -11.85 -4.40 11.48
C ARG A 249 -11.77 -4.13 12.97
N LEU A 250 -11.33 -2.94 13.35
CA LEU A 250 -11.29 -2.50 14.74
C LEU A 250 -12.67 -2.00 15.21
N LEU A 251 -13.27 -2.63 16.21
CA LEU A 251 -14.52 -2.18 16.85
C LEU A 251 -14.28 -1.88 18.34
N GLY A 252 -14.36 -0.60 18.70
CA GLY A 252 -14.03 -0.13 20.04
C GLY A 252 -12.55 -0.34 20.35
N ARG A 253 -12.23 -1.42 21.08
CA ARG A 253 -10.84 -1.81 21.43
C ARG A 253 -10.49 -3.23 21.01
N SER A 254 -11.36 -3.90 20.25
CA SER A 254 -11.16 -5.28 19.81
C SER A 254 -11.27 -5.39 18.29
N TRP A 255 -10.49 -6.28 17.72
CA TRP A 255 -10.55 -6.65 16.32
C TRP A 255 -11.60 -7.73 16.11
N VAL A 256 -12.35 -7.59 15.02
CA VAL A 256 -13.34 -8.56 14.59
C VAL A 256 -12.97 -8.99 13.18
N ARG A 257 -12.73 -10.29 13.01
CA ARG A 257 -12.48 -10.93 11.72
C ARG A 257 -13.73 -10.85 10.85
N TYR A 258 -13.54 -10.61 9.55
CA TYR A 258 -14.62 -10.71 8.56
C TYR A 258 -15.04 -12.15 8.28
#